data_AF-A0A7W8QVS8-F1
#
_entry.id   AF-A0A7W8QVS8-F1
#
_cell.length_a   1.000
_cell.length_b   1.000
_cell.length_c   1.000
_cell.angle_alpha   90.00
_cell.angle_beta   90.00
_cell.angle_gamma   90.00
#
_symmetry.space_group_name_H-M   'P 1'
#
loop_
_entity.id
_entity.type
_entity.pdbx_description
1 polymer ?
#
loop_
_entity_poly.entity_id
_entity_poly.type
_entity_poly.pdbx_seq_one_letter_code
_entity_poly.pdbx_strand_id
1 'polypeptide(L)'
;MKTIIPICFALATGTTASAQQPQLQRSVISSAGGFAQINSSIVQYTIGEPLVSSLESPPILLSQGFQQPEIAGNETEPEINFVNSFIVYPNPASGSTNVEFDLLKDGKVNMQLVNNAGQTVRNFSVNLLAGKVKYPLLISGLSSGLYYVVLKAANRQYAEKLVIQ
;
A
#
# COMPACT_ATOMS: atom_id res chain seq x y z
N MET A 1 70.42 6.69 10.87
CA MET A 1 69.42 6.18 9.90
C MET A 1 68.18 5.85 10.74
N LYS A 2 67.35 6.84 11.09
CA LYS A 2 66.09 7.24 10.42
C LYS A 2 65.18 6.03 10.13
N THR A 3 63.94 5.89 10.59
CA THR A 3 63.12 6.46 11.70
C THR A 3 61.83 5.63 11.65
N ILE A 4 61.25 5.33 12.81
CA ILE A 4 60.09 4.44 13.00
C ILE A 4 58.82 5.05 12.38
N ILE A 5 58.02 4.19 11.75
CA ILE A 5 56.71 4.46 11.16
C ILE A 5 55.68 4.77 12.26
N PRO A 6 54.82 5.78 12.07
CA PRO A 6 53.43 5.63 12.43
C PRO A 6 52.53 5.79 11.21
N ILE A 7 51.63 4.82 11.11
CA ILE A 7 50.52 4.69 10.17
C ILE A 7 49.57 5.88 10.40
N CYS A 8 49.56 6.84 9.49
CA CYS A 8 48.47 7.80 9.34
C CYS A 8 47.82 7.56 7.97
N PHE A 9 47.08 6.45 7.89
CA PHE A 9 46.17 6.18 6.79
C PHE A 9 44.87 6.95 7.09
N ALA A 10 44.83 8.23 6.68
CA ALA A 10 43.61 9.02 6.74
C ALA A 10 42.63 8.48 5.68
N LEU A 11 41.80 7.51 6.07
CA LEU A 11 40.56 7.19 5.38
C LEU A 11 39.70 8.46 5.36
N ALA A 12 39.81 9.24 4.30
CA ALA A 12 38.72 10.11 3.88
C ALA A 12 37.64 9.24 3.20
N THR A 13 37.10 8.26 3.92
CA THR A 13 35.88 7.58 3.51
C THR A 13 34.70 8.46 3.90
N GLY A 14 33.86 8.73 2.92
CA GLY A 14 32.92 9.83 2.90
C GLY A 14 31.98 9.88 4.09
N THR A 15 31.78 11.10 4.58
CA THR A 15 30.52 11.52 5.15
C THR A 15 30.11 12.79 4.43
N THR A 16 29.58 12.65 3.20
CA THR A 16 28.65 13.67 2.73
C THR A 16 27.45 13.57 3.66
N ALA A 17 27.44 14.40 4.70
CA ALA A 17 26.22 14.68 5.43
C ALA A 17 25.26 15.26 4.40
N SER A 18 24.36 14.41 3.89
CA SER A 18 23.11 14.87 3.33
C SER A 18 22.45 15.64 4.47
N ALA A 19 22.63 16.96 4.48
CA ALA A 19 21.73 17.82 5.21
C ALA A 19 20.38 17.60 4.53
N GLN A 20 19.55 16.76 5.14
CA GLN A 20 18.15 16.70 4.79
C GLN A 20 17.62 18.11 5.04
N GLN A 21 17.51 18.90 3.97
CA GLN A 21 16.92 20.22 4.04
C GLN A 21 15.48 19.99 4.51
N PRO A 22 15.09 20.51 5.69
CA PRO A 22 13.72 20.38 6.15
C PRO A 22 12.82 20.94 5.05
N GLN A 23 12.04 20.06 4.43
CA GLN A 23 11.00 20.51 3.52
C GLN A 23 9.99 21.22 4.42
N LEU A 24 9.79 22.52 4.19
CA LEU A 24 8.67 23.24 4.81
C LEU A 24 7.38 22.62 4.27
N GLN A 25 6.90 21.60 4.96
CA GLN A 25 5.65 20.97 4.64
C GLN A 25 4.56 21.83 5.27
N ARG A 26 3.70 22.42 4.42
CA ARG A 26 2.52 23.20 4.82
C ARG A 26 2.88 24.42 5.69
N SER A 27 3.37 25.47 5.05
CA SER A 27 3.46 26.81 5.64
C SER A 27 2.40 27.74 5.01
N VAL A 28 1.75 28.55 5.83
CA VAL A 28 0.87 29.65 5.38
C VAL A 28 1.54 30.96 5.78
N ILE A 29 1.66 31.89 4.83
CA ILE A 29 2.11 33.26 5.09
C ILE A 29 0.85 34.13 5.07
N SER A 30 0.45 34.68 6.22
CA SER A 30 -0.70 35.57 6.34
C SER A 30 -0.35 36.80 7.16
N SER A 31 -1.02 37.92 6.85
CA SER A 31 -0.87 39.19 7.57
C SER A 31 -1.47 39.15 8.98
N ALA A 32 -2.46 38.28 9.23
CA ALA A 32 -3.03 38.04 10.54
C ALA A 32 -3.43 36.56 10.72
N GLY A 33 -2.55 35.76 11.31
CA GLY A 33 -2.80 34.36 11.66
C GLY A 33 -2.04 33.94 12.91
N GLY A 34 -2.37 32.77 13.47
CA GLY A 34 -1.75 32.24 14.69
C GLY A 34 -2.21 30.82 15.03
N PHE A 35 -1.70 30.30 16.14
CA PHE A 35 -2.15 29.02 16.71
C PHE A 35 -2.35 29.14 18.22
N ALA A 36 -3.31 28.41 18.75
CA ALA A 36 -3.55 28.22 20.18
C ALA A 36 -3.60 26.73 20.49
N GLN A 37 -2.90 26.31 21.55
CA GLN A 37 -2.93 24.92 22.00
C GLN A 37 -3.72 24.82 23.29
N ILE A 38 -4.73 23.95 23.30
CA ILE A 38 -5.50 23.60 24.50
C ILE A 38 -5.43 22.08 24.65
N ASN A 39 -4.80 21.59 25.71
CA ASN A 39 -4.49 20.17 25.92
C ASN A 39 -3.71 19.57 24.72
N SER A 40 -4.29 18.56 24.07
CA SER A 40 -3.78 17.89 22.87
C SER A 40 -4.39 18.43 21.58
N SER A 41 -5.19 19.49 21.64
CA SER A 41 -5.84 20.09 20.48
C SER A 41 -5.12 21.38 20.08
N ILE A 42 -4.70 21.45 18.82
CA ILE A 42 -4.11 22.65 18.23
C ILE A 42 -5.19 23.31 17.38
N VAL A 43 -5.59 24.52 17.76
CA VAL A 43 -6.47 25.37 16.97
C VAL A 43 -5.59 26.35 16.21
N GLN A 44 -5.58 26.23 14.88
CA GLN A 44 -4.87 27.16 14.01
C GLN A 44 -5.91 28.04 13.32
N TYR A 45 -5.59 29.33 13.18
CA TYR A 45 -6.49 30.28 12.55
C TYR A 45 -5.72 31.25 11.65
N THR A 46 -6.40 31.69 10.61
CA THR A 46 -5.96 32.76 9.72
C THR A 46 -7.14 33.69 9.47
N ILE A 47 -6.95 35.00 9.61
CA ILE A 47 -7.98 36.02 9.47
C ILE A 47 -7.51 37.02 8.41
N GLY A 48 -8.31 37.21 7.35
CA GLY A 48 -8.08 38.26 6.35
C GLY A 48 -7.28 37.83 5.11
N GLU A 49 -7.77 36.84 4.37
CA GLU A 49 -7.21 36.45 3.06
C GLU A 49 -8.11 36.94 1.91
N PRO A 50 -7.83 38.05 1.20
CA PRO A 50 -8.64 38.49 0.07
C PRO A 50 -8.05 38.16 -1.33
N LEU A 51 -7.11 37.22 -1.47
CA LEU A 51 -6.54 36.86 -2.78
C LEU A 51 -6.25 35.35 -2.95
N VAL A 52 -7.01 34.68 -3.82
CA VAL A 52 -6.89 33.24 -4.15
C VAL A 52 -6.15 33.01 -5.49
N SER A 53 -5.04 33.71 -5.73
CA SER A 53 -4.22 33.52 -6.93
C SER A 53 -2.94 32.76 -6.60
N SER A 54 -2.64 31.72 -7.38
CA SER A 54 -1.30 31.12 -7.41
C SER A 54 -0.32 32.11 -8.03
N LEU A 55 0.87 32.25 -7.44
CA LEU A 55 1.98 32.99 -8.03
C LEU A 55 3.06 31.99 -8.45
N GLU A 56 3.38 31.97 -9.75
CA GLU A 56 4.38 31.07 -10.31
C GLU A 56 5.69 31.83 -10.56
N SER A 57 6.78 31.41 -9.92
CA SER A 57 8.13 31.85 -10.24
C SER A 57 9.10 30.66 -10.12
N PRO A 58 9.45 29.98 -11.23
CA PRO A 58 10.30 28.78 -11.18
C PRO A 58 11.59 29.03 -10.40
N PRO A 59 11.97 28.14 -9.44
CA PRO A 59 11.44 26.81 -9.15
C PRO A 59 10.28 26.77 -8.11
N ILE A 60 9.80 27.93 -7.68
CA ILE A 60 8.87 28.07 -6.55
C ILE A 60 7.46 28.34 -7.08
N LEU A 61 6.55 27.38 -6.82
CA LEU A 61 5.11 27.57 -6.99
C LEU A 61 4.51 27.98 -5.65
N LEU A 62 3.95 29.19 -5.55
CA LEU A 62 3.27 29.66 -4.35
C LEU A 62 1.76 29.55 -4.56
N SER A 63 1.15 28.45 -4.12
CA SER A 63 -0.31 28.34 -4.02
C SER A 63 -0.77 28.90 -2.67
N GLN A 64 -1.59 29.95 -2.69
CA GLN A 64 -2.20 30.53 -1.49
C GLN A 64 -3.54 29.84 -1.21
N GLY A 65 -3.76 29.38 0.02
CA GLY A 65 -4.99 28.69 0.41
C GLY A 65 -5.00 28.25 1.88
N PHE A 66 -6.18 27.84 2.34
CA PHE A 66 -6.54 27.52 3.72
C PHE A 66 -5.70 26.41 4.36
N GLN A 67 -5.60 26.44 5.70
CA GLN A 67 -5.05 25.36 6.52
C GLN A 67 -5.79 24.05 6.27
N GLN A 68 -5.16 23.13 5.55
CA GLN A 68 -5.66 21.77 5.41
C GLN A 68 -5.32 20.98 6.69
N PRO A 69 -6.30 20.29 7.32
CA PRO A 69 -6.03 19.47 8.49
C PRO A 69 -5.02 18.37 8.16
N GLU A 70 -4.06 18.18 9.07
CA GLU A 70 -3.14 17.06 9.04
C GLU A 70 -3.92 15.80 9.44
N ILE A 71 -4.42 15.05 8.46
CA ILE A 71 -4.65 13.63 8.67
C ILE A 71 -3.29 12.98 8.46
N ALA A 72 -2.45 13.00 9.49
CA ALA A 72 -1.40 12.01 9.63
C ALA A 72 -2.12 10.68 9.84
N GLY A 73 -2.56 10.06 8.74
CA GLY A 73 -2.85 8.63 8.78
C GLY A 73 -1.60 7.96 9.30
N ASN A 74 -1.74 7.01 10.21
CA ASN A 74 -0.61 6.19 10.63
C ASN A 74 0.12 5.74 9.35
N GLU A 75 1.42 6.05 9.25
CA GLU A 75 2.26 5.46 8.20
C GLU A 75 2.28 3.96 8.49
N THR A 76 1.31 3.26 7.93
CA THR A 76 1.26 1.82 7.99
C THR A 76 2.46 1.37 7.18
N GLU A 77 3.40 0.65 7.81
CA GLU A 77 4.54 0.04 7.13
C GLU A 77 4.07 -0.57 5.79
N PRO A 78 4.89 -0.46 4.72
CA PRO A 78 4.49 -0.93 3.40
C PRO A 78 3.98 -2.35 3.52
N GLU A 79 2.69 -2.43 3.28
CA GLU A 79 1.87 -3.59 3.55
C GLU A 79 2.43 -4.76 2.72
N ILE A 80 3.14 -5.71 3.35
CA ILE A 80 3.78 -6.82 2.63
C ILE A 80 2.67 -7.65 1.99
N ASN A 81 2.58 -7.59 0.66
CA ASN A 81 1.73 -8.45 -0.13
C ASN A 81 2.08 -9.91 0.17
N PHE A 82 1.09 -10.74 0.49
CA PHE A 82 1.30 -12.16 0.78
C PHE A 82 1.13 -13.02 -0.47
N VAL A 83 0.30 -12.53 -1.39
CA VAL A 83 -0.01 -13.16 -2.67
C VAL A 83 0.16 -12.12 -3.78
N ASN A 84 0.78 -12.54 -4.87
CA ASN A 84 0.86 -11.77 -6.11
C ASN A 84 0.22 -12.55 -7.27
N SER A 85 -0.10 -11.88 -8.36
CA SER A 85 -0.56 -12.51 -9.63
C SER A 85 -1.74 -13.48 -9.46
N PHE A 86 -2.74 -13.14 -8.64
CA PHE A 86 -3.92 -13.99 -8.43
C PHE A 86 -4.83 -13.93 -9.65
N ILE A 87 -4.95 -15.04 -10.38
CA ILE A 87 -5.75 -15.16 -11.61
C ILE A 87 -6.57 -16.44 -11.60
N VAL A 88 -7.73 -16.39 -12.26
CA VAL A 88 -8.62 -17.54 -12.43
C VAL A 88 -8.94 -17.73 -13.91
N TYR A 89 -8.60 -18.90 -14.46
CA TYR A 89 -8.76 -19.18 -15.88
C TYR A 89 -9.06 -20.66 -16.20
N PRO A 90 -9.88 -20.97 -17.21
CA PRO A 90 -10.58 -20.01 -18.06
C PRO A 90 -11.70 -19.29 -17.30
N ASN A 91 -12.10 -18.13 -17.82
CA ASN A 91 -13.25 -17.36 -17.36
C ASN A 91 -13.87 -16.67 -18.59
N PRO A 92 -15.08 -17.03 -19.04
CA PRO A 92 -16.01 -17.99 -18.43
C PRO A 92 -15.49 -19.44 -18.39
N ALA A 93 -15.98 -20.23 -17.44
CA ALA A 93 -15.57 -21.63 -17.23
C ALA A 93 -16.75 -22.60 -17.33
N SER A 94 -16.48 -23.79 -17.87
CA SER A 94 -17.42 -24.92 -17.87
C SER A 94 -16.71 -26.17 -17.33
N GLY A 95 -17.30 -26.78 -16.29
CA GLY A 95 -16.77 -28.00 -15.66
C GLY A 95 -15.58 -27.80 -14.70
N SER A 96 -14.51 -27.14 -15.15
CA SER A 96 -13.33 -26.82 -14.31
C SER A 96 -12.70 -25.46 -14.64
N THR A 97 -12.03 -24.87 -13.66
CA THR A 97 -11.18 -23.68 -13.83
C THR A 97 -9.89 -23.86 -13.04
N ASN A 98 -8.84 -23.12 -13.38
CA ASN A 98 -7.58 -23.09 -12.66
C ASN A 98 -7.47 -21.80 -11.88
N VAL A 99 -7.00 -21.91 -10.65
CA VAL A 99 -6.64 -20.79 -9.79
C VAL A 99 -5.12 -20.76 -9.72
N GLU A 100 -4.51 -19.68 -10.20
CA GLU A 100 -3.07 -19.50 -10.20
C GLU A 100 -2.69 -18.26 -9.39
N PHE A 101 -1.67 -18.37 -8.56
CA PHE A 101 -1.17 -17.28 -7.74
C PHE A 101 0.26 -17.53 -7.29
N ASP A 102 0.96 -16.45 -6.96
CA ASP A 102 2.33 -16.49 -6.42
C ASP A 102 2.28 -16.23 -4.92
N LEU A 103 2.63 -17.25 -4.14
CA LEU A 103 2.69 -17.15 -2.69
C LEU A 103 4.08 -16.64 -2.28
N LEU A 104 4.15 -15.51 -1.59
CA LEU A 104 5.44 -14.87 -1.25
C LEU A 104 6.11 -15.48 0.00
N LYS A 105 5.34 -16.18 0.84
CA LYS A 105 5.83 -16.86 2.03
C LYS A 105 5.00 -18.11 2.31
N ASP A 106 5.66 -19.15 2.82
CA ASP A 106 5.00 -20.37 3.28
C ASP A 106 3.87 -20.04 4.26
N GLY A 107 2.72 -20.70 4.07
CA GLY A 107 1.58 -20.44 4.93
C GLY A 107 0.34 -21.23 4.57
N LYS A 108 -0.65 -21.09 5.47
CA LYS A 108 -1.98 -21.63 5.25
C LYS A 108 -2.77 -20.71 4.33
N VAL A 109 -3.26 -21.27 3.23
CA VAL A 109 -4.16 -20.60 2.30
C VAL A 109 -5.54 -21.23 2.41
N ASN A 110 -6.56 -20.40 2.58
CA ASN A 110 -7.96 -20.79 2.55
C ASN A 110 -8.58 -20.25 1.26
N MET A 111 -9.10 -21.13 0.42
CA MET A 111 -9.79 -20.78 -0.81
C MET A 111 -11.28 -21.11 -0.68
N GLN A 112 -12.12 -20.16 -1.05
CA GLN A 112 -13.57 -20.23 -0.98
C GLN A 112 -14.14 -19.92 -2.35
N LEU A 113 -15.17 -20.65 -2.74
CA LEU A 113 -16.01 -20.30 -3.87
C LEU A 113 -17.32 -19.77 -3.30
N VAL A 114 -17.70 -18.55 -3.70
CA VAL A 114 -18.85 -17.83 -3.17
C VAL A 114 -19.80 -17.49 -4.31
N ASN A 115 -21.10 -17.71 -4.12
CA ASN A 115 -22.11 -17.37 -5.13
C ASN A 115 -22.52 -15.88 -5.05
N ASN A 116 -23.34 -15.42 -6.01
CA ASN A 116 -23.93 -14.07 -6.02
C ASN A 116 -24.62 -13.68 -4.69
N ALA A 117 -25.25 -14.64 -3.99
CA ALA A 117 -25.91 -14.39 -2.71
C ALA A 117 -24.94 -14.28 -1.51
N GLY A 118 -23.62 -14.33 -1.74
CA GLY A 118 -22.61 -14.29 -0.68
C GLY A 118 -22.44 -15.62 0.06
N GLN A 119 -23.09 -16.70 -0.39
CA GLN A 119 -22.99 -18.01 0.25
C GLN A 119 -21.75 -18.74 -0.25
N THR A 120 -20.97 -19.29 0.69
CA THR A 120 -19.83 -20.17 0.37
C THR A 120 -20.32 -21.52 -0.11
N VAL A 121 -20.16 -21.80 -1.41
CA VAL A 121 -20.53 -23.08 -2.02
C VAL A 121 -19.43 -24.14 -1.87
N ARG A 122 -18.16 -23.72 -1.79
CA ARG A 122 -17.01 -24.59 -1.50
C ARG A 122 -15.99 -23.86 -0.66
N ASN A 123 -15.32 -24.58 0.22
CA ASN A 123 -14.24 -24.07 1.06
C ASN A 123 -13.18 -25.15 1.21
N PHE A 124 -11.92 -24.80 1.00
CA PHE A 124 -10.80 -25.70 1.22
C PHE A 124 -9.61 -24.92 1.78
N SER A 125 -8.81 -25.58 2.61
CA SER A 125 -7.64 -25.00 3.25
C SER A 125 -6.45 -25.92 3.07
N VAL A 126 -5.34 -25.36 2.64
CA VAL A 126 -4.11 -26.10 2.38
C VAL A 126 -2.91 -25.29 2.87
N ASN A 127 -1.91 -25.98 3.43
CA ASN A 127 -0.62 -25.39 3.74
C ASN A 127 0.25 -25.49 2.49
N LEU A 128 0.71 -24.35 1.99
CA LEU A 128 1.51 -24.24 0.78
C LEU A 128 2.86 -23.61 1.10
N LEU A 129 3.87 -24.02 0.35
CA LEU A 129 5.18 -23.37 0.36
C LEU A 129 5.14 -22.15 -0.56
N ALA A 130 6.06 -21.21 -0.34
CA ALA A 130 6.27 -20.07 -1.20
C ALA A 130 6.58 -20.51 -2.64
N GLY A 131 6.10 -19.74 -3.60
CA GLY A 131 6.27 -19.97 -5.03
C GLY A 131 4.97 -19.91 -5.81
N LYS A 132 5.06 -20.26 -7.10
CA LYS A 132 3.91 -20.33 -8.00
C LYS A 132 3.04 -21.53 -7.66
N VAL A 133 1.77 -21.28 -7.41
CA VAL A 133 0.77 -22.31 -7.12
C VAL A 133 -0.26 -22.31 -8.23
N LYS A 134 -0.56 -23.49 -8.77
CA LYS A 134 -1.66 -23.73 -9.70
C LYS A 134 -2.58 -24.80 -9.14
N TYR A 135 -3.83 -24.42 -8.88
CA TYR A 135 -4.82 -25.29 -8.27
C TYR A 135 -6.01 -25.50 -9.21
N PRO A 136 -6.30 -26.74 -9.66
CA PRO A 136 -7.48 -27.03 -10.45
C PRO A 136 -8.71 -27.05 -9.55
N LEU A 137 -9.68 -26.18 -9.85
CA LEU A 137 -10.96 -26.09 -9.16
C LEU A 137 -12.07 -26.72 -10.02
N LEU A 138 -12.61 -27.83 -9.53
CA LEU A 138 -13.77 -28.47 -10.14
C LEU A 138 -15.04 -27.66 -9.84
N ILE A 139 -15.76 -27.26 -10.87
CA ILE A 139 -17.02 -26.50 -10.78
C ILE A 139 -18.22 -27.27 -11.36
N SER A 140 -18.01 -28.50 -11.84
CA SER A 140 -19.08 -29.40 -12.26
C SER A 140 -20.13 -29.57 -11.16
N GLY A 141 -21.41 -29.44 -11.54
CA GLY A 141 -22.56 -29.56 -10.64
C GLY A 141 -22.99 -28.25 -9.97
N LEU A 142 -22.30 -27.13 -10.22
CA LEU A 142 -22.76 -25.80 -9.83
C LEU A 142 -23.65 -25.20 -10.92
N SER A 143 -24.69 -24.47 -10.52
CA SER A 143 -25.56 -23.76 -11.46
C SER A 143 -24.78 -22.66 -12.18
N SER A 144 -25.05 -22.48 -13.48
CA SER A 144 -24.50 -21.39 -14.28
C SER A 144 -24.84 -20.03 -13.65
N GLY A 145 -23.88 -19.10 -13.64
CA GLY A 145 -24.05 -17.81 -12.99
C GLY A 145 -22.74 -17.15 -12.56
N LEU A 146 -22.88 -16.10 -11.75
CA LEU A 146 -21.77 -15.32 -11.21
C LEU A 146 -21.29 -15.86 -9.86
N TYR A 147 -19.99 -16.07 -9.75
CA TYR A 147 -19.31 -16.53 -8.55
C TYR A 147 -18.04 -15.71 -8.31
N TYR A 148 -17.49 -15.85 -7.11
CA TYR A 148 -16.23 -15.26 -6.69
C TYR A 148 -15.32 -16.34 -6.10
N VAL A 149 -14.10 -16.42 -6.60
CA VAL A 149 -13.03 -17.20 -5.96
C VAL A 149 -12.34 -16.28 -4.98
N VAL A 150 -12.50 -16.59 -3.69
CA VAL A 150 -11.92 -15.82 -2.59
C VAL A 150 -10.74 -16.59 -2.03
N LEU A 151 -9.56 -15.98 -2.05
CA LEU A 151 -8.34 -16.52 -1.47
C LEU A 151 -7.98 -15.71 -0.22
N LYS A 152 -7.85 -16.39 0.91
CA LYS A 152 -7.44 -15.83 2.19
C LYS A 152 -6.08 -16.42 2.57
N ALA A 153 -5.10 -15.57 2.78
CA ALA A 153 -3.75 -15.97 3.17
C ALA A 153 -3.18 -14.96 4.17
N ALA A 154 -2.67 -15.46 5.29
CA ALA A 154 -2.34 -14.64 6.47
C ALA A 154 -3.54 -13.72 6.85
N ASN A 155 -3.34 -12.41 6.88
CA ASN A 155 -4.39 -11.41 7.18
C ASN A 155 -4.95 -10.73 5.92
N ARG A 156 -4.65 -11.24 4.72
CA ARG A 156 -5.12 -10.68 3.45
C ARG A 156 -6.16 -11.55 2.80
N GLN A 157 -7.05 -10.89 2.07
CA GLN A 157 -8.07 -11.52 1.26
C GLN A 157 -8.02 -10.95 -0.16
N TYR A 158 -8.06 -11.84 -1.13
CA TYR A 158 -8.09 -11.57 -2.55
C TYR A 158 -9.34 -12.20 -3.14
N ALA A 159 -9.96 -11.56 -4.12
CA ALA A 159 -11.18 -12.08 -4.74
C ALA A 159 -11.13 -11.86 -6.25
N GLU A 160 -11.40 -12.93 -7.00
CA GLU A 160 -11.48 -12.90 -8.45
C GLU A 160 -12.87 -13.33 -8.92
N LYS A 161 -13.36 -12.64 -9.95
CA LYS A 161 -14.69 -12.89 -10.50
C LYS A 161 -14.64 -14.13 -11.39
N LEU A 162 -15.59 -15.04 -11.23
CA LEU A 162 -15.73 -16.23 -12.06
C LEU A 162 -17.15 -16.33 -12.63
N VAL A 163 -17.26 -16.47 -13.95
CA VAL A 163 -18.52 -16.75 -14.65
C VAL A 163 -18.57 -18.23 -14.99
N ILE A 164 -19.57 -18.94 -14.47
CA ILE A 164 -19.80 -20.37 -14.75
C ILE A 164 -20.89 -20.49 -15.82
N GLN A 165 -20.62 -21.29 -16.85
CA GLN A 165 -21.54 -21.61 -17.96
C GLN A 165 -22.02 -23.05 -17.89
#